data_AF-A0A9E0WDI0-F1
#
_entry.id   AF-A0A9E0WDI0-F1
#
_cell.length_a   1.000
_cell.length_b   1.000
_cell.length_c   1.000
_cell.angle_alpha   90.00
_cell.angle_beta   90.00
_cell.angle_gamma   90.00
#
_symmetry.space_group_name_H-M   'P 1'
#
loop_
_entity.id
_entity.type
_entity.pdbx_description
1 polymer ?
#
loop_
_entity_poly.entity_id
_entity_poly.type
_entity_poly.pdbx_seq_one_letter_code
_entity_poly.pdbx_strand_id
1 'polypeptide(L)'
;DGWYEWQRVGSRKQPWYHHRGGDLFYMAGVYQPGIGCAVITQGATEPLAEIHNRQPVLLDEQHLNLWLNGAQSPEGLPSLEISFHPVSSRVGNTRHDDSDLIEPVALGEAEAGQTADLFS
;
A
#
# COMPACT_ATOMS: atom_id res chain seq x y z
N ASP A 1 3.09 -4.93 11.07
CA ASP A 1 3.48 -3.84 10.16
C ASP A 1 2.83 -3.98 8.79
N GLY A 2 3.12 -3.03 7.88
CA GLY A 2 2.29 -2.67 6.73
C GLY A 2 3.05 -1.97 5.60
N TRP A 3 2.34 -1.31 4.67
CA TRP A 3 2.94 -0.45 3.64
C TRP A 3 2.17 0.84 3.43
N TYR A 4 2.80 1.82 2.79
CA TYR A 4 2.17 3.09 2.43
C TYR A 4 1.83 3.13 0.95
N GLU A 5 0.67 3.72 0.62
CA GLU A 5 0.33 4.15 -0.74
C GLU A 5 -0.17 5.59 -0.74
N TRP A 6 -0.01 6.29 -1.86
CA TRP A 6 -0.40 7.69 -1.98
C TRP A 6 -1.56 7.85 -2.96
N GLN A 7 -2.76 8.07 -2.42
CA GLN A 7 -3.93 8.41 -3.21
C GLN A 7 -3.80 9.83 -3.75
N ARG A 8 -4.06 10.01 -5.05
CA ARG A 8 -4.11 11.34 -5.66
C ARG A 8 -5.48 11.95 -5.45
N VAL A 9 -5.53 13.05 -4.71
CA VAL A 9 -6.76 13.85 -4.47
C VAL A 9 -6.53 15.24 -5.07
N GLY A 10 -7.05 15.45 -6.28
CA GLY A 10 -6.78 16.64 -7.07
C GLY A 10 -5.28 16.83 -7.37
N SER A 11 -4.70 17.93 -6.88
CA SER A 11 -3.27 18.24 -7.00
C SER A 11 -2.42 17.67 -5.85
N ARG A 12 -3.05 17.18 -4.77
CA ARG A 12 -2.38 16.69 -3.57
C ARG A 12 -2.32 15.17 -3.55
N LYS A 13 -1.44 14.64 -2.69
CA LYS A 13 -1.35 13.21 -2.40
C LYS A 13 -1.67 12.98 -0.93
N GLN A 14 -2.65 12.14 -0.66
CA GLN A 14 -2.98 11.64 0.67
C GLN A 14 -2.29 10.28 0.86
N PRO A 15 -1.33 10.15 1.80
CA PRO A 15 -0.80 8.84 2.13
C PRO A 15 -1.80 8.01 2.96
N TRP A 16 -1.81 6.72 2.70
CA TRP A 16 -2.61 5.71 3.37
C TRP A 16 -1.70 4.60 3.85
N TYR A 17 -1.89 4.15 5.08
CA TYR A 17 -1.19 3.00 5.63
C TYR A 17 -2.08 1.77 5.53
N HIS A 18 -1.54 0.68 4.98
CA HIS A 18 -2.19 -0.60 4.76
C HIS A 18 -1.60 -1.66 5.67
N HIS A 19 -2.44 -2.41 6.37
CA HIS A 19 -2.00 -3.34 7.40
C HIS A 19 -3.03 -4.46 7.66
N ARG A 20 -2.65 -5.43 8.50
CA ARG A 20 -3.52 -6.53 8.95
C ARG A 20 -3.80 -6.51 10.45
N GLY A 21 -3.95 -5.32 11.03
CA GLY A 21 -4.26 -5.20 12.46
C GLY A 21 -3.24 -5.83 13.43
N GLY A 22 -1.99 -6.02 13.00
CA GLY A 22 -0.94 -6.68 13.77
C GLY A 22 -0.63 -8.11 13.33
N ASP A 23 -1.48 -8.72 12.51
CA ASP A 23 -1.20 -10.03 11.91
C ASP A 23 -0.04 -9.96 10.93
N LEU A 24 0.71 -11.06 10.84
CA LEU A 24 1.79 -11.22 9.88
C LEU A 24 1.26 -11.47 8.47
N PHE A 25 1.98 -10.94 7.50
CA PHE A 25 1.88 -11.29 6.10
C PHE A 25 3.25 -11.08 5.45
N TYR A 26 3.42 -11.67 4.28
CA TYR A 26 4.66 -11.57 3.52
C TYR A 26 4.37 -10.95 2.16
N MET A 27 5.34 -10.24 1.59
CA MET A 27 5.25 -9.75 0.21
C MET A 27 6.14 -10.63 -0.67
N ALA A 28 5.59 -11.13 -1.77
CA ALA A 28 6.38 -11.84 -2.75
C ALA A 28 7.45 -10.92 -3.34
N GLY A 29 8.67 -11.43 -3.45
CA GLY A 29 9.80 -10.65 -3.93
C GLY A 29 10.78 -11.50 -4.71
N VAL A 30 11.52 -10.85 -5.60
CA VAL A 30 12.69 -11.40 -6.29
C VAL A 30 13.95 -10.79 -5.71
N TYR A 31 15.03 -11.57 -5.71
CA TYR A 31 16.33 -11.14 -5.21
C TYR A 31 17.42 -11.57 -6.18
N GLN A 32 18.36 -10.68 -6.43
CA GLN A 32 19.56 -10.97 -7.19
C GLN A 32 20.80 -10.55 -6.37
N PRO A 33 21.68 -11.52 -6.02
CA PRO A 33 22.90 -11.24 -5.28
C PRO A 33 23.75 -10.16 -5.95
N GLY A 34 24.21 -9.20 -5.16
CA GLY A 34 25.03 -8.08 -5.64
C GLY A 34 24.26 -6.98 -6.39
N ILE A 35 22.94 -7.15 -6.62
CA ILE A 35 22.08 -6.12 -7.24
C ILE A 35 21.05 -5.60 -6.24
N GLY A 36 20.29 -6.48 -5.61
CA GLY A 36 19.24 -6.09 -4.66
C GLY A 36 18.00 -6.97 -4.75
N CYS A 37 16.89 -6.48 -4.20
CA CYS A 37 15.59 -7.13 -4.25
C CYS A 37 14.51 -6.20 -4.80
N ALA A 38 13.42 -6.79 -5.28
CA ALA A 38 12.23 -6.08 -5.71
C ALA A 38 10.98 -6.80 -5.21
N VAL A 39 10.00 -6.02 -4.76
CA VAL A 39 8.67 -6.51 -4.41
C VAL A 39 7.85 -6.70 -5.68
N ILE A 40 7.19 -7.84 -5.80
CA ILE A 40 6.27 -8.12 -6.90
C ILE A 40 4.91 -7.49 -6.60
N THR A 41 4.31 -6.90 -7.63
CA THR A 41 3.01 -6.24 -7.54
C THR A 41 2.00 -6.86 -8.51
N GLN A 42 0.73 -6.78 -8.15
CA GLN A 42 -0.41 -7.16 -8.96
C GLN A 42 -1.43 -6.01 -9.05
N GLY A 43 -2.52 -6.20 -9.81
CA GLY A 43 -3.66 -5.29 -9.75
C GLY A 43 -4.23 -5.20 -8.33
N ALA A 44 -4.54 -3.98 -7.88
CA ALA A 44 -5.19 -3.79 -6.59
C ALA A 44 -6.60 -4.40 -6.60
N THR A 45 -6.96 -5.09 -5.53
CA THR A 45 -8.30 -5.59 -5.26
C THR A 45 -9.12 -4.51 -4.57
N GLU A 46 -10.43 -4.50 -4.75
CA GLU A 46 -11.28 -3.60 -3.97
C GLU A 46 -11.23 -3.96 -2.47
N PRO A 47 -11.23 -2.98 -1.55
CA PRO A 47 -11.35 -1.54 -1.79
C PRO A 47 -10.02 -0.78 -1.97
N LEU A 48 -8.89 -1.50 -2.06
CA LEU A 48 -7.55 -0.90 -2.17
C LEU A 48 -7.35 -0.16 -3.50
N ALA A 49 -8.06 -0.58 -4.55
CA ALA A 49 -7.99 0.03 -5.87
C ALA A 49 -8.48 1.49 -5.88
N GLU A 50 -9.30 1.91 -4.91
CA GLU A 50 -9.70 3.30 -4.71
C GLU A 50 -8.53 4.22 -4.33
N ILE A 51 -7.47 3.64 -3.73
CA ILE A 51 -6.26 4.36 -3.29
C ILE A 51 -5.19 4.34 -4.38
N HIS A 52 -4.87 3.16 -4.91
CA HIS A 52 -3.84 2.97 -5.93
C HIS A 52 -4.14 1.74 -6.81
N ASN A 53 -3.80 1.78 -8.10
CA ASN A 53 -4.17 0.73 -9.06
C ASN A 53 -3.38 -0.59 -8.92
N ARG A 54 -2.31 -0.59 -8.12
CA ARG A 54 -1.49 -1.77 -7.83
C ARG A 54 -1.33 -1.97 -6.34
N GLN A 55 -1.11 -3.21 -5.95
CA GLN A 55 -0.75 -3.62 -4.60
C GLN A 55 0.39 -4.66 -4.64
N PRO A 56 1.10 -4.88 -3.54
CA PRO A 56 2.03 -6.01 -3.42
C PRO A 56 1.29 -7.35 -3.59
N VAL A 57 1.97 -8.36 -4.14
CA VAL A 57 1.50 -9.75 -4.05
C VAL A 57 1.72 -10.22 -2.62
N LEU A 58 0.64 -10.48 -1.89
CA LEU A 58 0.69 -10.88 -0.49
C LEU A 58 0.62 -12.40 -0.36
N LEU A 59 1.37 -12.93 0.60
CA LEU A 59 1.48 -14.35 0.91
C LEU A 59 1.16 -14.58 2.39
N ASP A 60 0.51 -15.69 2.68
CA ASP A 60 0.50 -16.29 4.02
C ASP A 60 1.73 -17.21 4.19
N GLU A 61 1.80 -17.92 5.32
CA GLU A 61 2.92 -18.82 5.63
C GLU A 61 3.02 -20.01 4.66
N GLN A 62 1.89 -20.57 4.23
CA GLN A 62 1.88 -21.69 3.30
C GLN A 62 2.43 -21.25 1.94
N HIS A 63 1.96 -20.10 1.44
CA HIS A 63 2.34 -19.57 0.14
C HIS A 63 3.76 -19.00 0.15
N LEU A 64 4.25 -18.50 1.29
CA LEU A 64 5.66 -18.17 1.45
C LEU A 64 6.55 -19.40 1.23
N ASN A 65 6.20 -20.54 1.83
CA ASN A 65 6.96 -21.78 1.64
C ASN A 65 6.95 -22.23 0.18
N LEU A 66 5.79 -22.18 -0.49
CA LEU A 66 5.70 -22.50 -1.92
C LEU A 66 6.55 -21.56 -2.77
N TRP A 67 6.48 -20.25 -2.48
CA TRP A 67 7.26 -19.21 -3.16
C TRP A 67 8.77 -19.47 -3.07
N LEU A 68 9.27 -19.74 -1.85
CA LEU A 68 10.70 -19.99 -1.61
C LEU A 68 11.20 -21.30 -2.24
N ASN A 69 10.31 -22.26 -2.48
CA ASN A 69 10.63 -23.52 -3.15
C ASN A 69 10.51 -23.45 -4.69
N GLY A 70 10.31 -22.25 -5.26
CA GLY A 70 10.36 -22.04 -6.71
C GLY A 70 9.07 -22.42 -7.45
N ALA A 71 7.93 -22.45 -6.76
CA ALA A 71 6.63 -22.57 -7.42
C ALA A 71 6.45 -21.40 -8.41
N GLN A 72 6.26 -21.70 -9.70
CA GLN A 72 6.28 -20.69 -10.76
C GLN A 72 4.97 -19.93 -10.91
N SER A 73 3.85 -20.43 -10.37
CA SER A 73 2.53 -19.89 -10.67
C SER A 73 1.89 -19.22 -9.45
N PRO A 74 1.31 -18.01 -9.61
CA PRO A 74 0.45 -17.37 -8.62
C PRO A 74 -0.95 -17.99 -8.54
N GLU A 75 -1.17 -19.18 -9.13
CA GLU A 75 -2.44 -19.89 -8.96
C GLU A 75 -2.66 -20.26 -7.49
N GLY A 76 -3.83 -19.89 -6.98
CA GLY A 76 -4.20 -20.16 -5.59
C GLY A 76 -3.63 -19.18 -4.57
N LEU A 77 -3.05 -18.03 -4.98
CA LEU A 77 -2.63 -16.99 -4.04
C LEU A 77 -3.73 -16.67 -3.01
N PRO A 78 -3.35 -16.44 -1.74
CA PRO A 78 -4.33 -16.22 -0.69
C PRO A 78 -4.98 -14.85 -0.89
N SER A 79 -6.28 -14.78 -0.62
CA SER A 79 -6.96 -13.50 -0.43
C SER A 79 -6.80 -13.08 1.02
N LEU A 80 -5.83 -12.22 1.31
CA LEU A 80 -5.66 -11.65 2.65
C LEU A 80 -6.49 -10.38 2.80
N GLU A 81 -7.22 -10.29 3.91
CA GLU A 81 -7.92 -9.06 4.27
C GLU A 81 -6.93 -7.99 4.73
N ILE A 82 -7.06 -6.79 4.14
CA ILE A 82 -6.19 -5.64 4.39
C ILE A 82 -7.05 -4.48 4.86
N SER A 83 -6.75 -3.98 6.05
CA SER A 83 -7.28 -2.72 6.56
C SER A 83 -6.39 -1.57 6.13
N PHE A 84 -6.97 -0.37 6.03
CA PHE A 84 -6.22 0.83 5.72
C PHE A 84 -6.82 2.08 6.35
N HIS A 85 -5.97 3.06 6.64
CA HIS A 85 -6.38 4.37 7.13
C HIS A 85 -5.43 5.47 6.63
N PRO A 86 -5.91 6.72 6.51
CA PRO A 86 -5.07 7.85 6.11
C PRO A 86 -4.05 8.18 7.20
N VAL A 87 -2.85 8.57 6.79
CA VAL A 87 -1.77 8.98 7.70
C VAL A 87 -1.23 10.37 7.36
N SER A 88 -0.35 10.90 8.20
CA SER A 88 0.28 12.20 7.97
C SER A 88 1.16 12.22 6.72
N SER A 89 1.17 13.34 5.99
CA SER A 89 2.11 13.59 4.89
C SER A 89 3.58 13.57 5.32
N ARG A 90 3.87 13.61 6.63
CA ARG A 90 5.21 13.44 7.22
C ARG A 90 5.93 12.20 6.71
N VAL A 91 5.20 11.12 6.40
CA VAL A 91 5.76 9.85 5.90
C VAL A 91 6.48 9.99 4.55
N GLY A 92 6.15 11.03 3.76
CA GLY A 92 6.84 11.30 2.49
C GLY A 92 8.27 11.82 2.65
N ASN A 93 8.68 12.20 3.86
CA ASN A 93 10.03 12.67 4.15
C ASN A 93 10.81 11.60 4.93
N THR A 94 11.78 10.98 4.26
CA THR A 94 12.59 9.87 4.81
C THR A 94 13.47 10.24 6.01
N ARG A 95 13.50 11.52 6.43
CA ARG A 95 14.14 11.94 7.69
C ARG A 95 13.29 11.64 8.93
N HIS A 96 12.01 11.31 8.75
CA HIS A 96 11.14 10.89 9.83
C HIS A 96 11.12 9.36 9.88
N ASP A 97 11.31 8.80 11.07
CA ASP A 97 11.32 7.36 11.34
C ASP A 97 10.84 7.13 12.78
N ASP A 98 9.61 7.58 13.04
CA ASP A 98 8.97 7.54 14.35
C ASP A 98 7.63 6.81 14.28
N SER A 99 7.18 6.28 15.41
CA SER A 99 5.96 5.46 15.51
C SER A 99 4.70 6.20 15.05
N ASP A 100 4.68 7.52 15.15
CA ASP A 100 3.50 8.33 14.82
C ASP A 100 3.21 8.34 13.30
N LEU A 101 4.13 7.84 12.46
CA LEU A 101 3.96 7.81 11.01
C LEU A 101 2.89 6.84 10.53
N ILE A 102 2.52 5.86 11.35
CA ILE A 102 1.44 4.91 11.07
C ILE A 102 0.12 5.28 11.75
N GLU A 103 0.11 6.30 12.60
CA GLU A 103 -1.08 6.70 13.34
C GLU A 103 -2.11 7.35 12.40
N PRO A 104 -3.41 7.03 12.57
CA PRO A 104 -4.46 7.55 11.72
C PRO A 104 -4.61 9.07 11.90
N VAL A 105 -4.83 9.77 10.79
CA VAL A 105 -5.19 11.20 10.80
C VAL A 105 -6.61 11.39 10.29
N ALA A 106 -7.26 12.49 10.67
CA ALA A 106 -8.47 12.89 9.96
C ALA A 106 -8.09 13.24 8.52
N LEU A 107 -8.88 12.77 7.54
CA LEU A 107 -8.86 13.39 6.23
C LEU A 107 -9.26 14.85 6.45
N GLY A 108 -8.35 15.78 6.16
CA GLY A 108 -8.76 17.17 6.02
C GLY A 108 -9.91 17.17 5.03
N GLU A 109 -11.01 17.85 5.35
CA GLU A 109 -12.11 18.04 4.39
C GLU A 109 -11.45 18.36 3.06
N ALA A 110 -11.67 17.49 2.05
CA ALA A 110 -11.34 17.86 0.70
C ALA A 110 -12.08 19.16 0.51
N GLU A 111 -11.38 20.30 0.57
CA GLU A 111 -11.98 21.55 0.14
C GLU A 111 -12.51 21.20 -1.23
N ALA A 112 -13.83 21.12 -1.30
CA ALA A 112 -14.59 20.99 -2.52
C ALA A 112 -14.19 22.22 -3.30
N GLY A 113 -13.11 22.07 -4.07
CA GLY A 113 -12.47 23.13 -4.82
C GLY A 113 -13.42 23.50 -5.93
N GLN A 114 -14.35 24.40 -5.59
CA GLN A 114 -14.74 25.55 -6.37
C GLN A 114 -14.78 25.28 -7.87
N THR A 115 -15.86 24.64 -8.32
CA THR A 115 -16.44 24.97 -9.63
C THR A 115 -17.25 26.26 -9.46
N ALA A 116 -16.57 27.36 -9.19
CA ALA A 116 -17.11 28.70 -9.31
C ALA A 116 -16.26 29.44 -10.34
N ASP A 117 -16.92 29.85 -11.41
CA ASP A 117 -16.48 30.81 -12.43
C ASP A 117 -15.34 30.43 -13.38
N LEU A 118 -15.67 29.70 -14.44
CA LEU A 118 -14.91 29.73 -15.71
C LEU A 118 -15.80 29.85 -16.97
N PHE A 119 -17.00 30.42 -16.83
CA PHE A 119 -17.75 30.95 -17.97
C PHE A 119 -18.26 32.35 -17.62
N SER A 120 -17.43 33.35 -17.92
CA SER A 120 -17.89 34.67 -18.37
C SER A 120 -17.66 34.75 -19.87
#